data_AF-A0A5D4T8A4-F1
#
_entry.id   AF-A0A5D4T8A4-F1
#
_cell.length_a   1.000
_cell.length_b   1.000
_cell.length_c   1.000
_cell.angle_alpha   90.00
_cell.angle_beta   90.00
_cell.angle_gamma   90.00
#
_symmetry.space_group_name_H-M   'P 1'
#
loop_
_entity.id
_entity.type
_entity.pdbx_description
1 polymer ?
#
loop_
_entity_poly.entity_id
_entity_poly.type
_entity_poly.pdbx_seq_one_letter_code
_entity_poly.pdbx_strand_id
1 'polypeptide(L)'
;MKFTVYLAGEIHTSWREELIDKAQALDLPLEFVGPMTDHERSDNIGEAIMGTQPSSIAKDEAASQINNLRTELLMKKSDLVIALFGEKYKQWNTAMDASTAISLQKPLILIRPENLHHPLKELSNKANVTVETVNQALKVLTYVLE
;
A
#
# COMPACT_ATOMS: atom_id res chain seq x y z
N MET A 1 -14.67 16.14 7.03
CA MET A 1 -13.92 15.14 7.84
C MET A 1 -12.60 14.89 7.13
N LYS A 2 -11.51 14.55 7.83
CA LYS A 2 -10.22 14.22 7.20
C LYS A 2 -9.99 12.72 7.30
N PHE A 3 -9.66 12.05 6.19
CA PHE A 3 -9.36 10.62 6.20
C PHE A 3 -7.87 10.36 6.01
N THR A 4 -7.35 9.35 6.70
CA THR A 4 -6.01 8.82 6.48
C THR A 4 -6.07 7.61 5.56
N VAL A 5 -5.36 7.65 4.43
CA VAL A 5 -5.32 6.61 3.42
C VAL A 5 -3.93 5.95 3.42
N TYR A 6 -3.89 4.63 3.60
CA TYR A 6 -2.65 3.85 3.47
C TYR A 6 -2.45 3.41 2.01
N LEU A 7 -1.32 3.80 1.41
CA LEU A 7 -0.96 3.52 0.01
C LEU A 7 -0.06 2.28 -0.10
N ALA A 8 -0.70 1.11 -0.15
CA ALA A 8 -0.06 -0.16 -0.47
C ALA A 8 0.17 -0.28 -1.99
N GLY A 9 1.28 -0.91 -2.41
CA GLY A 9 1.52 -1.11 -3.83
C GLY A 9 2.97 -1.14 -4.24
N GLU A 10 3.16 -1.39 -5.53
CA GLU A 10 4.47 -1.37 -6.18
C GLU A 10 5.21 -0.04 -5.97
N ILE A 11 6.55 -0.07 -5.98
CA ILE A 11 7.42 1.09 -5.68
C ILE A 11 8.35 1.45 -6.87
N HIS A 12 8.03 0.93 -8.05
CA HIS A 12 8.78 1.09 -9.29
C HIS A 12 8.19 2.17 -10.23
N THR A 13 7.04 2.75 -9.89
CA THR A 13 6.48 3.93 -10.57
C THR A 13 6.11 5.03 -9.59
N SER A 14 5.78 6.21 -10.12
CA SER A 14 5.41 7.40 -9.37
C SER A 14 3.89 7.50 -9.07
N TRP A 15 3.17 6.38 -9.01
CA TRP A 15 1.71 6.40 -8.87
C TRP A 15 1.24 7.00 -7.55
N ARG A 16 2.06 6.92 -6.48
CA ARG A 16 1.72 7.50 -5.17
C ARG A 16 1.76 9.01 -5.25
N GLU A 17 2.82 9.55 -5.82
CA GLU A 17 2.98 10.98 -6.08
C GLU A 17 1.84 11.48 -6.97
N GLU A 18 1.54 10.76 -8.07
CA GLU A 18 0.42 11.09 -8.95
C GLU A 18 -0.92 11.15 -8.19
N LEU A 19 -1.20 10.17 -7.32
CA LEU A 19 -2.43 10.12 -6.54
C LEU A 19 -2.50 11.27 -5.54
N ILE A 20 -1.40 11.55 -4.83
CA ILE A 20 -1.29 12.62 -3.84
C ILE A 20 -1.50 13.98 -4.51
N ASP A 21 -0.79 14.25 -5.60
CA ASP A 21 -0.85 15.53 -6.32
C ASP A 21 -2.26 15.80 -6.84
N LYS A 22 -2.91 14.78 -7.39
CA LYS A 22 -4.30 14.92 -7.89
C LYS A 22 -5.32 15.08 -6.76
N ALA A 23 -5.14 14.39 -5.64
CA ALA A 23 -6.01 14.57 -4.48
C ALA A 23 -5.88 15.99 -3.91
N GLN A 24 -4.66 16.53 -3.87
CA GLN A 24 -4.39 17.92 -3.47
C GLN A 24 -4.99 18.93 -4.44
N ALA A 25 -4.85 18.71 -5.75
CA ALA A 25 -5.44 19.58 -6.78
C ALA A 25 -6.97 19.62 -6.75
N LEU A 26 -7.61 18.63 -6.12
CA LEU A 26 -9.06 18.54 -5.89
C LEU A 26 -9.47 19.01 -4.48
N ASP A 27 -8.53 19.54 -3.69
CA ASP A 27 -8.74 19.96 -2.30
C ASP A 27 -9.37 18.87 -1.41
N LEU A 28 -9.10 17.58 -1.71
CA LEU A 28 -9.65 16.48 -0.92
C LEU A 28 -9.01 16.47 0.48
N PRO A 29 -9.79 16.40 1.58
CA PRO A 29 -9.27 16.37 2.94
C PRO A 29 -8.68 15.00 3.29
N LEU A 30 -7.56 14.65 2.66
CA LEU A 30 -6.88 13.36 2.79
C LEU A 30 -5.49 13.53 3.39
N GLU A 31 -5.09 12.55 4.17
CA GLU A 31 -3.71 12.33 4.60
C GLU A 31 -3.23 10.98 4.07
N PHE A 32 -2.00 10.94 3.57
CA PHE A 32 -1.45 9.73 2.98
C PHE A 32 -0.33 9.17 3.85
N VAL A 33 -0.39 7.88 4.11
CA VAL A 33 0.65 7.10 4.78
C VAL A 33 0.96 5.85 3.95
N GLY A 34 2.05 5.15 4.24
CA GLY A 34 2.41 3.96 3.47
C GLY A 34 3.67 3.25 3.97
N PRO A 35 4.09 2.19 3.25
CA PRO A 35 5.31 1.47 3.56
C PRO A 35 6.55 2.35 3.37
N MET A 36 7.71 1.89 3.84
CA MET A 36 8.98 2.52 3.49
C MET A 36 9.26 2.26 2.00
N THR A 37 9.26 3.32 1.19
CA THR A 37 9.47 3.22 -0.27
C THR A 37 10.95 3.32 -0.67
N ASP A 38 11.81 3.79 0.24
CA ASP A 38 13.26 3.74 0.08
C ASP A 38 13.74 2.30 0.32
N HIS A 39 14.12 1.64 -0.77
CA HIS A 39 14.62 0.26 -0.77
C HIS A 39 15.85 0.08 0.12
N GLU A 40 16.86 0.94 -0.01
CA GLU A 40 18.10 0.81 0.75
C GLU A 40 17.82 0.98 2.25
N ARG A 41 16.97 1.95 2.60
CA ARG A 41 16.55 2.15 3.98
C ARG A 41 15.76 0.95 4.51
N SER A 42 14.83 0.42 3.70
CA SER A 42 13.99 -0.72 4.06
C SER A 42 14.81 -1.99 4.30
N ASP A 43 15.76 -2.30 3.42
CA ASP A 43 16.56 -3.53 3.49
C ASP A 43 17.59 -3.49 4.64
N ASN A 44 18.05 -2.30 5.01
CA ASN A 44 19.08 -2.13 6.05
C ASN A 44 18.51 -1.74 7.42
N ILE A 45 17.20 -1.56 7.57
CA ILE A 45 16.61 -1.02 8.81
C ILE A 45 16.88 -1.91 10.03
N GLY A 46 16.89 -3.23 9.83
CA GLY A 46 17.20 -4.21 10.86
C GLY A 46 18.61 -3.98 11.43
N GLU A 47 19.61 -3.92 10.56
CA GLU A 47 21.00 -3.69 10.99
C GLU A 47 21.22 -2.28 11.55
N ALA A 48 20.54 -1.28 11.00
CA ALA A 48 20.63 0.10 11.48
C ALA A 48 20.12 0.28 12.92
N ILE A 49 19.22 -0.58 13.40
CA ILE A 49 18.59 -0.48 14.72
C ILE A 49 19.11 -1.56 15.68
N MET A 50 19.24 -2.80 15.20
CA MET A 50 19.58 -3.99 16.02
C MET A 50 21.07 -4.36 15.94
N GLY A 51 21.86 -3.65 15.15
CA GLY A 51 23.28 -3.96 14.88
C GLY A 51 23.46 -5.00 13.78
N THR A 52 24.71 -5.24 13.38
CA THR A 52 25.07 -6.19 12.31
C THR A 52 24.48 -7.58 12.57
N GLN A 53 23.84 -8.16 11.56
CA GLN A 53 23.22 -9.47 11.67
C GLN A 53 24.19 -10.59 11.26
N PRO A 54 24.07 -11.80 11.83
CA PRO A 54 25.04 -12.87 11.62
C PRO A 54 24.97 -13.52 10.23
N SER A 55 23.93 -13.24 9.46
CA SER A 55 23.73 -13.77 8.11
C SER A 55 22.79 -12.88 7.30
N SER A 56 22.76 -13.05 5.98
CA SER A 56 21.80 -12.37 5.11
C SER A 56 20.34 -12.71 5.47
N ILE A 57 20.06 -13.95 5.87
CA ILE A 57 18.72 -14.37 6.31
C ILE A 57 18.33 -13.60 7.58
N ALA A 58 19.22 -13.53 8.57
CA ALA A 58 18.94 -12.80 9.81
C ALA A 58 18.79 -11.28 9.57
N LYS A 59 19.53 -10.73 8.60
CA LYS A 59 19.37 -9.36 8.12
C LYS A 59 17.95 -9.12 7.57
N ASP A 60 17.51 -9.98 6.66
CA ASP A 60 16.18 -9.87 6.04
C ASP A 60 15.06 -10.05 7.07
N GLU A 61 15.21 -10.99 8.02
CA GLU A 61 14.26 -11.19 9.12
C GLU A 61 14.16 -9.95 10.02
N ALA A 62 15.29 -9.38 10.43
CA ALA A 62 15.33 -8.17 11.27
C ALA A 62 14.70 -6.97 10.54
N ALA A 63 15.01 -6.78 9.25
CA ALA A 63 14.39 -5.74 8.44
C ALA A 63 12.87 -5.94 8.31
N SER A 64 12.44 -7.18 8.04
CA SER A 64 11.02 -7.53 7.90
C SER A 64 10.24 -7.29 9.18
N GLN A 65 10.78 -7.64 10.36
CA GLN A 65 10.11 -7.42 11.64
C GLN A 65 9.77 -5.93 11.86
N ILE A 66 10.72 -5.04 11.57
CA ILE A 66 10.54 -3.59 11.77
C ILE A 66 9.57 -3.01 10.74
N ASN A 67 9.69 -3.41 9.48
CA ASN A 67 8.78 -2.96 8.42
C ASN A 67 7.34 -3.45 8.67
N ASN A 68 7.16 -4.71 9.10
CA ASN A 68 5.85 -5.26 9.45
C ASN A 68 5.19 -4.47 10.60
N LEU A 69 5.96 -4.13 11.65
CA LEU A 69 5.48 -3.28 12.74
C LEU A 69 5.02 -1.91 12.23
N ARG A 70 5.82 -1.27 11.36
CA ARG A 70 5.46 0.03 10.75
C ARG A 70 4.16 -0.08 9.95
N THR A 71 4.07 -1.08 9.07
CA THR A 71 2.89 -1.33 8.23
C THR A 71 1.65 -1.54 9.08
N GLU A 72 1.72 -2.39 10.11
CA GLU A 72 0.59 -2.66 11.00
C GLU A 72 0.11 -1.40 11.73
N LEU A 73 1.04 -0.59 12.27
CA LEU A 73 0.70 0.64 12.97
C LEU A 73 0.03 1.66 12.06
N LEU A 74 0.55 1.85 10.84
CA LEU A 74 0.01 2.82 9.89
C LEU A 74 -1.32 2.35 9.30
N MET A 75 -1.44 1.07 8.98
CA MET A 75 -2.68 0.49 8.45
C MET A 75 -3.79 0.46 9.51
N LYS A 76 -3.48 0.21 10.79
CA LYS A 76 -4.47 0.32 11.87
C LYS A 76 -4.97 1.75 12.07
N LYS A 77 -4.13 2.75 11.82
CA LYS A 77 -4.48 4.18 11.93
C LYS A 77 -5.14 4.76 10.67
N SER A 78 -5.11 4.06 9.53
CA SER A 78 -5.77 4.51 8.32
C SER A 78 -7.28 4.21 8.34
N ASP A 79 -8.07 5.08 7.73
CA ASP A 79 -9.51 4.90 7.52
C ASP A 79 -9.80 4.04 6.29
N LEU A 80 -8.89 4.05 5.31
CA LEU A 80 -8.97 3.33 4.04
C LEU A 80 -7.59 2.88 3.58
N VAL A 81 -7.52 1.80 2.82
CA VAL A 81 -6.34 1.32 2.11
C VAL A 81 -6.56 1.42 0.60
N ILE A 82 -5.56 1.88 -0.13
CA ILE A 82 -5.46 1.73 -1.59
C ILE A 82 -4.31 0.78 -1.87
N ALA A 83 -4.57 -0.31 -2.58
CA ALA A 83 -3.56 -1.29 -3.00
C ALA A 83 -3.42 -1.28 -4.53
N LEU A 84 -2.29 -0.80 -5.04
CA LEU A 84 -2.01 -0.78 -6.48
C LEU A 84 -1.08 -1.92 -6.90
N PHE A 85 -1.57 -2.75 -7.82
CA PHE A 85 -0.80 -3.82 -8.46
C PHE A 85 -0.27 -3.36 -9.82
N GLY A 86 1.06 -3.30 -9.92
CA GLY A 86 1.76 -3.11 -11.19
C GLY A 86 1.97 -4.41 -11.96
N GLU A 87 2.32 -4.28 -13.25
CA GLU A 87 2.55 -5.42 -14.16
C GLU A 87 3.94 -6.06 -14.03
N LYS A 88 4.90 -5.32 -13.46
CA LYS A 88 6.28 -5.77 -13.31
C LYS A 88 6.50 -6.42 -11.97
N TYR A 89 7.34 -7.45 -11.96
CA TYR A 89 7.70 -8.25 -10.78
C TYR A 89 6.50 -8.93 -10.11
N LYS A 90 6.83 -9.85 -9.19
CA LYS A 90 5.83 -10.51 -8.38
C LYS A 90 5.50 -9.58 -7.20
N GLN A 91 4.26 -9.12 -7.14
CA GLN A 91 3.77 -8.10 -6.20
C GLN A 91 3.39 -8.70 -4.83
N TRP A 92 4.30 -9.46 -4.22
CA TRP A 92 4.03 -10.19 -2.97
C TRP A 92 3.74 -9.27 -1.79
N ASN A 93 4.48 -8.18 -1.64
CA ASN A 93 4.27 -7.21 -0.57
C ASN A 93 2.90 -6.54 -0.71
N THR A 94 2.51 -6.15 -1.94
CA THR A 94 1.18 -5.59 -2.22
C THR A 94 0.06 -6.59 -1.90
N ALA A 95 0.24 -7.87 -2.25
CA ALA A 95 -0.72 -8.92 -1.93
C ALA A 95 -0.85 -9.14 -0.41
N MET A 96 0.27 -9.09 0.32
CA MET A 96 0.29 -9.18 1.78
C MET A 96 -0.40 -7.98 2.43
N ASP A 97 -0.10 -6.75 1.99
CA ASP A 97 -0.72 -5.53 2.51
C ASP A 97 -2.24 -5.52 2.25
N ALA A 98 -2.68 -5.85 1.04
CA ALA A 98 -4.11 -5.91 0.71
C ALA A 98 -4.83 -7.00 1.53
N SER A 99 -4.21 -8.16 1.72
CA SER A 99 -4.78 -9.23 2.55
C SER A 99 -4.83 -8.85 4.03
N THR A 100 -3.83 -8.10 4.50
CA THR A 100 -3.79 -7.56 5.87
C THR A 100 -4.89 -6.53 6.07
N ALA A 101 -5.11 -5.64 5.11
CA ALA A 101 -6.20 -4.67 5.13
C ALA A 101 -7.57 -5.36 5.27
N ILE A 102 -7.82 -6.39 4.46
CA ILE A 102 -9.04 -7.20 4.53
C ILE A 102 -9.18 -7.87 5.91
N SER A 103 -8.10 -8.45 6.43
CA SER A 103 -8.09 -9.15 7.72
C SER A 103 -8.36 -8.20 8.89
N LEU A 104 -7.88 -6.96 8.80
CA LEU A 104 -8.14 -5.87 9.74
C LEU A 104 -9.48 -5.15 9.49
N GLN A 105 -10.29 -5.62 8.54
CA GLN A 105 -11.56 -5.02 8.13
C GLN A 105 -11.42 -3.54 7.71
N LYS A 106 -10.28 -3.18 7.13
CA LYS A 106 -10.07 -1.86 6.56
C LYS A 106 -10.72 -1.78 5.18
N PRO A 107 -11.54 -0.73 4.90
CA PRO A 107 -12.02 -0.45 3.57
C PRO A 107 -10.87 -0.45 2.55
N LEU A 108 -11.03 -1.18 1.44
CA LEU A 108 -9.99 -1.41 0.45
C LEU A 108 -10.46 -1.02 -0.96
N ILE A 109 -9.70 -0.12 -1.59
CA ILE A 109 -9.73 0.09 -3.04
C ILE A 109 -8.54 -0.64 -3.65
N LEU A 110 -8.81 -1.59 -4.55
CA LEU A 110 -7.78 -2.32 -5.27
C LEU A 110 -7.65 -1.73 -6.68
N ILE A 111 -6.45 -1.31 -7.05
CA ILE A 111 -6.12 -0.85 -8.40
C ILE A 111 -5.35 -1.96 -9.09
N ARG A 112 -5.88 -2.49 -10.19
CA ARG A 112 -5.17 -3.47 -11.02
C ARG A 112 -5.48 -3.29 -12.52
N PRO A 113 -4.52 -3.48 -13.41
CA PRO A 113 -4.81 -3.58 -14.84
C PRO A 113 -5.65 -4.83 -15.17
N GLU A 114 -6.28 -4.82 -16.34
CA GLU A 114 -7.18 -5.88 -16.81
C GLU A 114 -6.47 -7.24 -16.91
N ASN A 115 -5.23 -7.26 -17.40
CA ASN A 115 -4.41 -8.47 -17.53
C ASN A 115 -4.12 -9.17 -16.18
N LEU A 116 -4.22 -8.45 -15.06
CA LEU A 116 -4.09 -9.01 -13.70
C LEU A 116 -5.44 -9.44 -13.10
N HIS A 117 -6.53 -9.45 -13.87
CA HIS A 117 -7.84 -9.91 -13.40
C HIS A 117 -7.80 -11.33 -12.83
N HIS A 118 -7.34 -12.29 -13.63
CA HIS A 118 -7.33 -13.70 -13.21
C HIS A 118 -6.49 -13.96 -11.94
N PRO A 119 -5.21 -13.51 -11.85
CA PRO A 119 -4.41 -13.74 -10.64
C PRO A 119 -4.93 -13.01 -9.41
N LEU A 120 -5.66 -11.91 -9.56
CA LEU A 120 -6.16 -11.10 -8.45
C LEU A 120 -7.67 -11.25 -8.20
N LYS A 121 -8.35 -12.19 -8.86
CA LYS A 121 -9.83 -12.30 -8.79
C LYS A 121 -10.35 -12.50 -7.35
N GLU A 122 -9.66 -13.31 -6.56
CA GLU A 122 -10.04 -13.60 -5.16
C GLU A 122 -9.86 -12.37 -4.27
N LEU A 123 -8.76 -11.63 -4.48
CA LEU A 123 -8.47 -10.41 -3.73
C LEU A 123 -9.40 -9.26 -4.15
N SER A 124 -9.66 -9.13 -5.45
CA SER A 124 -10.58 -8.14 -6.02
C SER A 124 -12.00 -8.33 -5.50
N ASN A 125 -12.46 -9.57 -5.36
CA ASN A 125 -13.79 -9.89 -4.85
C ASN A 125 -13.92 -9.64 -3.33
N LYS A 126 -12.81 -9.57 -2.60
CA LYS A 126 -12.78 -9.20 -1.17
C LYS A 126 -12.58 -7.71 -0.94
N ALA A 127 -12.06 -6.97 -1.92
CA ALA A 127 -11.97 -5.52 -1.87
C ALA A 127 -13.36 -4.88 -1.96
N ASN A 128 -13.52 -3.69 -1.38
CA ASN A 128 -14.79 -2.96 -1.47
C ASN A 128 -15.00 -2.41 -2.88
N VAL A 129 -13.93 -1.93 -3.52
CA VAL A 129 -13.96 -1.42 -4.89
C VAL A 129 -12.71 -1.89 -5.61
N THR A 130 -12.86 -2.40 -6.83
CA THR A 130 -11.74 -2.67 -7.74
C THR A 130 -11.83 -1.75 -8.95
N VAL A 131 -10.74 -1.08 -9.28
CA VAL A 131 -10.60 -0.18 -10.43
C VAL A 131 -9.31 -0.47 -11.19
N GLU A 132 -9.12 0.18 -12.34
CA GLU A 132 -7.95 -0.03 -13.20
C GLU A 132 -6.94 1.10 -13.12
N THR A 133 -7.34 2.28 -12.64
CA THR A 133 -6.50 3.48 -12.66
C THR A 133 -6.57 4.29 -11.37
N VAL A 134 -5.51 5.05 -11.10
CA VAL A 134 -5.46 6.07 -10.04
C VAL A 134 -6.62 7.07 -10.18
N ASN A 135 -6.95 7.48 -11.40
CA ASN A 135 -8.07 8.41 -11.66
C ASN A 135 -9.42 7.85 -11.21
N GLN A 136 -9.67 6.57 -11.44
CA GLN A 136 -10.91 5.93 -10.97
C GLN A 136 -10.93 5.82 -9.45
N ALA A 137 -9.79 5.49 -8.81
CA ALA A 137 -9.70 5.45 -7.35
C ALA A 137 -9.97 6.84 -6.73
N LEU A 138 -9.46 7.91 -7.34
CA LEU A 138 -9.74 9.29 -6.92
C LEU A 138 -11.22 9.64 -7.05
N LYS A 139 -11.89 9.24 -8.13
CA LYS A 139 -13.35 9.46 -8.28
C LYS A 139 -14.14 8.76 -7.17
N VAL A 140 -13.72 7.56 -6.78
CA VAL A 140 -14.33 6.83 -5.64
C VAL A 140 -14.12 7.62 -4.35
N LEU A 141 -12.90 8.11 -4.09
CA LEU A 141 -12.60 8.93 -2.91
C LEU A 141 -13.41 10.23 -2.88
N THR A 142 -13.52 10.93 -4.01
CA THR A 142 -14.30 12.16 -4.13
C THR A 142 -15.75 11.91 -3.75
N TYR A 143 -16.38 10.87 -4.31
CA TYR A 143 -17.76 10.51 -3.97
C TYR A 143 -17.96 10.21 -2.49
N VAL A 144 -17.00 9.51 -1.86
CA VAL A 144 -17.05 9.16 -0.43
C VAL A 144 -16.93 10.40 0.48
N LEU A 145 -16.35 11.49 -0.02
CA LEU A 145 -16.07 12.72 0.72
C LEU A 145 -17.09 13.85 0.45
N GLU A 146 -18.10 13.63 -0.39
CA GLU A 146 -19.26 14.52 -0.57
C GLU A 146 -20.02 14.71 0.75
#